data_AF-A0A7C6VXE8-F1
#
_entry.id   AF-A0A7C6VXE8-F1
#
_cell.length_a   1.000
_cell.length_b   1.000
_cell.length_c   1.000
_cell.angle_alpha   90.00
_cell.angle_beta   90.00
_cell.angle_gamma   90.00
#
_symmetry.space_group_name_H-M   'P 1'
#
loop_
_entity.id
_entity.type
_entity.pdbx_description
1 polymer ?
#
loop_
_entity_poly.entity_id
_entity_poly.type
_entity_poly.pdbx_seq_one_letter_code
_entity_poly.pdbx_strand_id
1 'polypeptide(L)' 'MFERPRGGERTVLVHLRLDGFEDDRDFTEFRELAVSAGADCAALITGRRPAPDPRLF' A
#
# COMPACT_ATOMS: atom_id res chain seq x y z
N MET A 1 -22.91 -10.53 -6.65
CA MET A 1 -22.92 -9.07 -6.55
C MET A 1 -21.65 -8.67 -5.81
N PHE A 2 -20.74 -7.92 -6.44
CA PHE A 2 -19.57 -7.39 -5.75
C PHE A 2 -20.00 -6.12 -5.02
N GLU A 3 -19.99 -6.15 -3.70
CA GLU A 3 -20.23 -4.93 -2.92
C GLU A 3 -19.11 -3.95 -3.19
N ARG A 4 -19.49 -2.69 -3.45
CA ARG A 4 -18.50 -1.62 -3.55
C ARG A 4 -18.03 -1.30 -2.13
N PRO A 5 -16.71 -1.30 -1.87
CA PRO A 5 -16.17 -0.78 -0.61
C PRO A 5 -16.72 0.62 -0.38
N ARG A 6 -17.15 0.89 0.85
CA ARG A 6 -17.85 2.15 1.17
C ARG A 6 -16.86 3.31 1.36
N GLY A 7 -15.57 3.03 1.49
CA GLY A 7 -14.57 4.03 1.84
C GLY A 7 -14.68 4.41 3.31
N GLY A 8 -13.73 5.22 3.79
CA GLY A 8 -13.65 5.69 5.17
C GLY A 8 -13.00 4.68 6.12
N GLU A 9 -12.43 3.59 5.62
CA GLU A 9 -11.77 2.60 6.47
C GLU A 9 -10.44 3.13 7.00
N ARG A 10 -10.21 2.94 8.30
CA ARG A 10 -8.90 3.17 8.94
C ARG A 10 -7.89 2.18 8.37
N THR A 11 -6.86 2.69 7.73
CA THR A 11 -5.99 1.92 6.84
C THR A 11 -4.52 2.04 7.24
N VAL A 12 -3.77 0.95 7.13
CA VAL A 12 -2.31 0.95 7.19
C VAL A 12 -1.78 0.72 5.78
N LEU A 13 -0.97 1.64 5.29
CA LEU A 13 -0.30 1.52 4.01
C LEU A 13 0.99 0.72 4.20
N VAL A 14 1.23 -0.28 3.34
CA VAL A 14 2.44 -1.11 3.38
C VAL A 14 3.11 -1.05 2.02
N HIS A 15 4.38 -0.63 1.98
CA HIS A 15 5.18 -0.58 0.77
C HIS A 15 6.48 -1.36 0.96
N LEU A 16 6.69 -2.41 0.17
CA LEU A 16 7.87 -3.27 0.23
C LEU A 16 8.73 -3.09 -1.01
N ARG A 17 10.00 -2.73 -0.81
CA ARG A 17 11.01 -2.72 -1.87
C ARG A 17 11.54 -4.13 -2.10
N LEU A 18 11.47 -4.59 -3.35
CA LEU A 18 11.96 -5.90 -3.75
C LEU A 18 13.26 -5.74 -4.55
N ASP A 19 14.24 -6.61 -4.32
CA ASP A 19 15.47 -6.57 -5.11
C ASP A 19 15.17 -6.87 -6.59
N GLY A 20 15.77 -6.10 -7.51
CA GLY A 20 15.49 -6.20 -8.95
C GLY A 20 14.18 -5.53 -9.41
N PHE A 21 13.39 -4.99 -8.48
CA PHE A 21 12.25 -4.12 -8.78
C PHE A 21 12.57 -2.71 -8.30
N GLU A 22 13.03 -1.86 -9.22
CA GLU A 22 13.14 -0.43 -8.96
C GLU A 22 11.73 0.18 -9.03
N ASP A 23 11.08 0.19 -7.87
CA ASP A 23 9.84 0.93 -7.68
C ASP A 23 10.18 2.29 -7.04
N ASP A 24 10.43 3.29 -7.91
CA ASP A 24 10.71 4.67 -7.53
C ASP A 24 9.43 5.48 -7.23
N ARG A 25 8.27 4.82 -7.12
CA ARG A 25 7.02 5.52 -6.78
C ARG A 25 7.15 6.20 -5.42
N ASP A 26 6.84 7.49 -5.40
CA ASP A 26 6.91 8.32 -4.20
C ASP A 26 5.85 7.85 -3.18
N PHE A 27 6.26 7.68 -1.93
CA PHE A 27 5.35 7.38 -0.82
C PHE A 27 4.23 8.42 -0.69
N THR A 28 4.49 9.65 -1.11
CA THR A 28 3.55 10.76 -1.16
C THR A 28 2.42 10.46 -2.14
N GLU A 29 2.75 10.10 -3.38
CA GLU A 29 1.75 9.74 -4.40
C GLU A 29 0.91 8.55 -3.94
N PHE A 30 1.54 7.50 -3.40
CA PHE A 30 0.81 6.32 -2.93
C PHE A 30 -0.20 6.67 -1.83
N ARG A 31 0.18 7.56 -0.90
CA ARG A 31 -0.71 8.06 0.14
C ARG A 31 -1.84 8.90 -0.46
N GLU A 32 -1.56 9.78 -1.40
CA GLU A 32 -2.58 10.63 -2.04
C GLU A 32 -3.62 9.79 -2.77
N LEU A 33 -3.20 8.74 -3.47
CA LEU A 33 -4.10 7.79 -4.11
C LEU A 33 -5.01 7.08 -3.08
N ALA A 34 -4.44 6.64 -1.97
CA ALA A 34 -5.22 5.99 -0.90
C ALA A 34 -6.25 6.96 -0.29
N VAL A 35 -5.85 8.20 0.00
CA VAL A 35 -6.76 9.23 0.50
C VAL A 35 -7.86 9.54 -0.51
N SER A 36 -7.53 9.65 -1.81
CA SER A 36 -8.52 9.86 -2.88
C SER A 36 -9.51 8.70 -3.01
N ALA A 37 -9.10 7.48 -2.64
CA ALA A 37 -9.98 6.31 -2.58
C ALA A 37 -10.86 6.28 -1.32
N GLY A 38 -10.70 7.24 -0.41
CA GLY A 38 -11.44 7.36 0.84
C GLY A 38 -10.78 6.70 2.04
N ALA A 39 -9.51 6.30 1.97
CA ALA A 39 -8.84 5.67 3.10
C ALA A 39 -8.46 6.70 4.20
N ASP A 40 -8.73 6.36 5.45
CA ASP A 40 -8.19 7.07 6.62
C ASP A 40 -6.83 6.48 7.00
N CYS A 41 -5.76 7.03 6.42
CA CYS A 41 -4.41 6.48 6.53
C CYS A 41 -3.81 6.69 7.94
N ALA A 42 -3.78 5.64 8.75
CA ALA A 42 -3.30 5.66 10.13
C ALA A 42 -1.77 5.47 10.24
N ALA A 43 -1.15 4.77 9.30
CA ALA A 43 0.30 4.54 9.29
C ALA A 43 0.81 4.16 7.89
N LEU A 44 2.09 4.43 7.65
CA LEU A 44 2.86 3.92 6.51
C LEU A 44 3.98 3.02 7.04
N ILE A 45 3.97 1.75 6.64
CA ILE A 45 5.01 0.77 6.96
C ILE A 45 5.81 0.52 5.70
N THR A 46 7.13 0.58 5.82
CA THR A 46 8.05 0.28 4.73
C THR A 46 8.97 -0.88 5.10
N GLY A 47 9.47 -1.58 4.08
CA GLY A 47 10.42 -2.66 4.26
C GLY A 47 11.15 -2.99 2.97
N ARG A 48 12.18 -3.82 3.07
CA ARG A 48 12.91 -4.35 1.92
C ARG A 48 13.12 -5.85 2.08
N ARG A 49 13.01 -6.60 0.99
CA ARG A 49 13.33 -8.03 0.95
C ARG A 49 13.73 -8.44 -0.48
N PRO A 50 14.45 -9.56 -0.66
CA PRO A 50 14.93 -9.95 -1.98
C PRO A 50 13.82 -10.45 -2.93
N ALA A 51 12.76 -11.05 -2.41
CA ALA A 51 11.67 -11.61 -3.22
C ALA A 51 10.34 -11.64 -2.45
N PRO A 52 9.19 -11.80 -3.13
CA PRO A 52 7.90 -12.02 -2.48
C PRO A 52 7.87 -13.30 -1.64
N ASP A 53 7.15 -13.28 -0.52
CA ASP A 53 6.88 -14.41 0.36
C ASP A 53 5.49 -14.98 0.00
N PRO A 54 5.39 -16.24 -0.44
CA PRO A 54 4.13 -16.79 -0.95
C PRO A 54 2.97 -16.80 0.06
N ARG A 55 3.24 -16.64 1.35
CA ARG A 55 2.23 -16.53 2.41
C ARG A 55 1.86 -15.09 2.72
N LEU A 56 2.77 -14.14 2.51
CA LEU A 56 2.65 -12.74 2.94
C LEU A 56 2.73 -11.72 1.79
N PHE A 57 2.53 -12.19 0.55
CA PHE A 57 2.73 -11.50 -0.74
C PHE A 57 4.07 -11.88 -1.37
#